data_AF-A0A1V8SWK3-F1
#
_entry.id   AF-A0A1V8SWK3-F1
#
_cell.length_a   1.000
_cell.length_b   1.000
_cell.length_c   1.000
_cell.angle_alpha   90.00
_cell.angle_beta   90.00
_cell.angle_gamma   90.00
#
_symmetry.space_group_name_H-M   'P 1'
#
loop_
_entity.id
_entity.type
_entity.pdbx_description
1 polymer ?
#
loop_
_entity_poly.entity_id
_entity_poly.type
_entity_poly.pdbx_seq_one_letter_code
_entity_poly.pdbx_strand_id
1 'polypeptide(L)'
;MAVPASRILDLLKLRASIFQTTFNPTGARLGNKILRQRLRGPALAAYYPRRTATFPDLRKLYPGFETYDEFEEDRLEGVMITKSRGKGAPKKKRTAAESKKFQGKKRR
;
A
#
# COMPACT_ATOMS: atom_id res chain seq x y z
N MET A 1 -32.57 47.32 -1.84
CA MET A 1 -32.21 46.67 -3.12
C MET A 1 -33.33 46.95 -4.10
N ALA A 2 -33.03 47.42 -5.32
CA ALA A 2 -34.05 47.78 -6.32
C ALA A 2 -34.73 46.57 -7.00
N VAL A 3 -34.19 45.35 -6.84
CA VAL A 3 -34.69 44.11 -7.45
C VAL A 3 -35.23 43.18 -6.35
N PRO A 4 -36.40 42.54 -6.55
CA PRO A 4 -36.97 41.62 -5.57
C PRO A 4 -36.12 40.35 -5.40
N ALA A 5 -35.96 39.91 -4.14
CA ALA A 5 -35.16 38.73 -3.80
C ALA A 5 -35.67 37.42 -4.45
N SER A 6 -36.98 37.30 -4.65
CA SER A 6 -37.59 36.16 -5.36
C SER A 6 -37.09 36.04 -6.79
N ARG A 7 -36.99 37.16 -7.51
CA ARG A 7 -36.50 37.17 -8.90
C ARG A 7 -35.04 36.75 -9.02
N ILE A 8 -34.23 37.09 -8.02
CA ILE A 8 -32.82 36.65 -7.94
C ILE A 8 -32.75 35.13 -7.69
N LEU A 9 -33.60 34.60 -6.80
CA LEU A 9 -33.68 33.16 -6.55
C LEU A 9 -34.11 32.36 -7.79
N ASP A 10 -35.07 32.87 -8.56
CA ASP A 10 -35.51 32.25 -9.82
C ASP A 10 -34.37 32.17 -10.84
N LEU A 11 -33.61 33.25 -10.99
CA LEU A 11 -32.43 33.29 -11.86
C LEU A 11 -31.38 32.27 -11.41
N LEU A 12 -31.09 32.21 -10.10
CA LEU A 12 -30.14 31.25 -9.54
C LEU A 12 -30.60 29.79 -9.74
N LYS A 13 -31.90 29.53 -9.62
CA LYS A 13 -32.50 28.21 -9.88
C LYS A 13 -32.36 27.84 -11.36
N LEU A 14 -32.65 28.77 -12.27
CA LEU A 14 -32.50 28.57 -13.72
C LEU A 14 -31.04 28.30 -14.11
N ARG A 15 -30.11 29.10 -13.58
CA ARG A 15 -28.67 28.88 -13.75
C ARG A 15 -28.26 27.48 -13.27
N ALA A 16 -28.74 27.06 -12.10
CA ALA A 16 -28.42 25.75 -11.55
C ALA A 16 -28.89 24.61 -12.46
N SER A 17 -30.08 24.76 -13.06
CA SER A 17 -30.62 23.84 -14.07
C SER A 17 -29.75 23.78 -15.33
N ILE A 18 -29.39 24.92 -15.92
CA ILE A 18 -28.56 24.98 -17.14
C ILE A 18 -27.21 24.29 -16.95
N PHE A 19 -26.54 24.57 -15.83
CA PHE A 19 -25.17 24.08 -15.60
C PHE A 19 -25.10 22.78 -14.78
N GLN A 20 -26.25 22.14 -14.52
CA GLN A 20 -26.34 20.92 -13.71
C GLN A 20 -25.63 21.07 -12.35
N THR A 21 -25.81 22.23 -11.71
CA THR A 21 -25.25 22.51 -10.38
C THR A 21 -26.33 22.43 -9.31
N THR A 22 -25.93 22.25 -8.04
CA THR A 22 -26.86 22.10 -6.93
C THR A 22 -27.40 23.47 -6.47
N PHE A 23 -28.72 23.65 -6.48
CA PHE A 23 -29.40 24.82 -5.91
C PHE A 23 -29.78 24.57 -4.44
N ASN A 24 -29.25 25.37 -3.51
CA ASN A 24 -29.49 25.23 -2.06
C ASN A 24 -29.81 26.59 -1.41
N PRO A 25 -31.06 27.08 -1.51
CA PRO A 25 -31.45 28.39 -1.00
C PRO A 25 -31.52 28.47 0.52
N THR A 26 -31.71 27.33 1.21
CA THR A 26 -31.81 27.24 2.68
C THR A 26 -30.46 27.05 3.37
N GLY A 27 -29.38 26.84 2.62
CA GLY A 27 -28.05 26.60 3.20
C GLY A 27 -27.95 25.27 3.96
N ALA A 28 -28.77 24.28 3.63
CA ALA A 28 -28.77 22.98 4.31
C ALA A 28 -27.45 22.21 4.09
N ARG A 29 -27.06 21.38 5.06
CA ARG A 29 -25.84 20.57 5.00
C ARG A 29 -26.07 19.26 4.25
N LEU A 30 -25.94 19.29 2.92
CA LEU A 30 -26.22 18.16 2.03
C LEU A 30 -25.03 17.20 1.80
N GLY A 31 -23.85 17.44 2.41
CA GLY A 31 -22.67 16.59 2.20
C GLY A 31 -21.97 16.74 0.84
N ASN A 32 -22.45 17.61 -0.06
CA ASN A 32 -21.87 17.86 -1.39
C ASN A 32 -20.36 18.21 -1.37
N LYS A 33 -19.85 18.77 -0.25
CA LYS A 33 -18.41 19.03 -0.07
C LYS A 33 -17.59 17.74 -0.18
N ILE A 34 -18.07 16.66 0.43
CA ILE A 34 -17.38 15.36 0.44
C ILE A 34 -17.42 14.73 -0.94
N LEU A 35 -18.58 14.77 -1.61
CA LEU A 35 -18.73 14.20 -2.97
C LEU A 35 -17.91 14.95 -4.03
N ARG A 36 -17.70 16.26 -3.86
CA ARG A 36 -16.85 17.06 -4.76
C ARG A 36 -15.35 16.85 -4.54
N GLN A 37 -14.95 16.23 -3.42
CA GLN A 37 -13.53 15.96 -3.19
C GLN A 37 -13.04 14.93 -4.19
N ARG A 38 -11.97 15.27 -4.91
CA ARG A 38 -11.29 14.33 -5.80
C ARG A 38 -10.70 13.19 -4.98
N LEU A 39 -10.89 11.96 -5.47
CA LEU A 39 -10.32 10.77 -4.86
C LEU A 39 -8.79 10.83 -4.94
N ARG A 40 -8.12 10.58 -3.80
CA ARG A 40 -6.64 10.56 -3.68
C ARG A 40 -6.04 9.16 -3.64
N GLY A 41 -6.89 8.12 -3.62
CA GLY A 41 -6.49 6.71 -3.48
C GLY A 41 -5.38 6.29 -4.46
N PRO A 42 -5.51 6.56 -5.78
CA PRO A 42 -4.48 6.18 -6.76
C PRO A 42 -3.12 6.82 -6.50
N ALA A 43 -3.10 8.10 -6.11
CA ALA A 43 -1.88 8.82 -5.80
C ALA A 43 -1.18 8.26 -4.55
N LEU A 44 -1.95 7.88 -3.52
CA LEU A 44 -1.43 7.28 -2.31
C LEU A 44 -0.93 5.84 -2.54
N ALA A 45 -1.64 5.06 -3.35
CA ALA A 45 -1.25 3.69 -3.67
C ALA A 45 0.06 3.63 -4.46
N ALA A 46 0.36 4.65 -5.25
CA ALA A 46 1.59 4.76 -6.04
C ALA A 46 2.79 5.32 -5.26
N TYR A 47 2.73 5.39 -3.92
CA TYR A 47 3.81 5.96 -3.10
C TYR A 47 5.14 5.23 -3.26
N TYR A 48 5.14 3.89 -3.22
CA TYR A 48 6.33 3.11 -3.52
C TYR A 48 6.39 2.78 -5.01
N PRO A 49 7.59 2.84 -5.63
CA PRO A 49 7.78 2.38 -6.99
C PRO A 49 7.25 0.95 -7.17
N ARG A 50 6.64 0.69 -8.32
CA ARG A 50 6.24 -0.68 -8.68
C ARG A 50 7.50 -1.55 -8.77
N ARG A 51 7.37 -2.82 -8.39
CA ARG A 51 8.44 -3.81 -8.57
C ARG A 51 8.86 -3.83 -10.05
N THR A 52 10.12 -3.54 -10.30
CA THR A 52 10.78 -3.63 -11.61
C THR A 52 11.34 -5.03 -11.82
N ALA A 53 11.98 -5.26 -12.98
CA ALA A 53 12.66 -6.52 -13.27
C ALA A 53 13.72 -6.82 -12.19
N THR A 54 13.63 -8.01 -11.60
CA THR A 54 14.59 -8.53 -10.62
C THR A 54 15.55 -9.53 -11.26
N PHE A 55 16.66 -9.84 -10.60
CA PHE A 55 17.63 -10.83 -11.08
C PHE A 55 17.02 -12.22 -11.39
N PRO A 56 16.08 -12.75 -10.57
CA PRO A 56 15.35 -13.97 -10.93
C PRO A 56 14.55 -13.87 -12.24
N ASP A 57 14.02 -12.70 -12.57
CA ASP A 57 13.27 -12.49 -13.81
C ASP A 57 14.23 -12.53 -15.01
N LEU A 58 15.44 -11.98 -14.87
CA LEU A 58 16.50 -12.04 -15.87
C LEU A 58 16.97 -13.49 -16.13
N ARG A 59 17.22 -14.25 -15.06
CA ARG A 59 17.62 -15.66 -15.17
C ARG A 59 16.56 -16.50 -15.91
N LYS A 60 15.27 -16.22 -15.67
CA LYS A 60 14.16 -16.89 -16.36
C LYS A 60 14.08 -16.52 -17.85
N LEU A 61 14.40 -15.27 -18.21
CA LEU A 61 14.40 -14.79 -19.59
C LEU A 61 15.53 -15.41 -20.43
N TYR A 62 16.67 -15.72 -19.81
CA TYR A 62 17.88 -16.20 -20.49
C TYR A 62 18.37 -17.54 -19.93
N PRO A 63 17.63 -18.65 -20.13
CA PRO A 63 17.95 -19.95 -19.54
C PRO A 63 19.22 -20.60 -20.10
N GLY A 64 19.72 -20.14 -21.26
CA GLY A 64 20.95 -20.63 -21.86
C GLY A 64 22.23 -19.95 -21.35
N PHE A 65 22.10 -18.97 -20.45
CA PHE A 65 23.23 -18.26 -19.87
C PHE A 65 23.34 -18.58 -18.38
N GLU A 66 24.56 -18.87 -17.93
CA GLU A 66 24.84 -18.97 -16.51
C GLU A 66 24.88 -17.57 -15.90
N THR A 67 23.95 -17.29 -14.99
CA THR A 67 23.85 -16.00 -14.29
C THR A 67 24.30 -16.15 -12.83
N TYR A 68 25.16 -15.26 -12.36
CA TYR A 68 25.68 -15.25 -10.99
C TYR A 68 25.14 -14.05 -10.20
N ASP A 69 24.47 -14.30 -9.06
CA ASP A 69 23.92 -13.27 -8.18
C ASP A 69 24.83 -13.11 -6.96
N GLU A 70 25.80 -12.22 -7.05
CA GLU A 70 26.86 -12.01 -6.04
C GLU A 70 26.29 -11.82 -4.62
N PHE A 71 25.24 -11.00 -4.47
CA PHE A 71 24.64 -10.72 -3.16
C PHE A 71 23.99 -11.96 -2.54
N GLU A 72 23.35 -12.80 -3.36
CA GLU A 72 22.72 -14.02 -2.86
C GLU A 72 23.77 -15.09 -2.54
N GLU A 73 24.83 -15.20 -3.33
CA GLU A 73 25.93 -16.13 -3.09
C GLU A 73 26.70 -15.78 -1.81
N ASP A 74 27.03 -14.50 -1.59
CA ASP A 74 27.63 -14.01 -0.35
C ASP A 74 26.74 -14.33 0.87
N ARG A 75 25.42 -14.14 0.72
CA ARG A 75 24.46 -14.47 1.77
C ARG A 75 24.46 -15.97 2.07
N LEU A 76 24.54 -16.82 1.04
CA LEU A 76 24.59 -18.28 1.19
C LEU A 76 25.90 -18.74 1.83
N GLU A 77 27.04 -18.17 1.43
CA GLU A 77 28.34 -18.44 2.04
C GLU A 77 28.34 -18.06 3.52
N GLY A 78 27.86 -16.87 3.88
CA GLY A 78 27.72 -16.44 5.27
C GLY A 78 26.85 -17.40 6.11
N VAL A 79 25.78 -17.94 5.51
CA VAL A 79 24.95 -18.97 6.15
C VAL A 79 25.72 -20.29 6.33
N MET A 80 26.56 -20.68 5.38
CA MET A 80 27.39 -21.89 5.49
C MET A 80 28.46 -21.75 6.59
N ILE A 81 29.13 -20.60 6.67
CA ILE A 81 30.15 -20.30 7.69
C ILE A 81 29.53 -20.27 9.09
N THR A 82 28.35 -19.66 9.26
CA THR A 82 27.69 -19.62 10.57
C THR A 82 27.24 -21.01 11.02
N LYS A 83 26.76 -21.85 10.10
CA LYS A 83 26.41 -23.25 10.38
C LYS A 83 27.61 -24.10 10.77
N SER A 84 28.75 -23.97 10.08
CA SER A 84 29.95 -24.77 10.37
C SER A 84 30.49 -24.52 11.79
N ARG A 85 30.32 -23.30 12.31
CA ARG A 85 30.70 -22.92 13.69
C ARG A 85 29.63 -23.23 14.74
N GLY A 86 28.54 -23.90 14.37
CA GLY A 86 27.40 -24.16 15.26
C GLY A 86 26.63 -22.89 15.68
N LYS A 87 26.82 -21.78 14.96
CA LYS A 87 26.16 -20.48 15.17
C LYS A 87 25.00 -20.24 14.19
N GLY A 88 24.62 -21.26 13.43
CA GLY A 88 23.46 -21.20 12.54
C GLY A 88 22.17 -20.95 13.33
N ALA A 89 21.17 -20.37 12.65
CA ALA A 89 19.86 -20.16 13.26
C ALA A 89 19.27 -21.49 13.76
N PRO A 90 18.68 -21.50 14.98
CA PRO A 90 18.04 -22.70 15.51
C PRO A 90 16.84 -23.11 14.65
N LYS A 91 16.46 -24.39 14.71
CA LYS A 91 15.31 -24.90 13.98
C LYS A 91 14.04 -24.13 14.37
N LYS A 92 13.37 -23.51 13.40
CA LYS A 92 12.08 -22.84 13.60
C LYS A 92 11.04 -23.85 14.10
N LYS A 93 10.48 -23.59 15.28
CA LYS A 93 9.36 -24.34 15.87
C LYS A 93 8.11 -24.13 14.99
N ARG A 94 7.47 -25.22 14.57
CA ARG A 94 6.26 -25.16 13.73
C ARG A 94 4.98 -25.51 14.51
N THR A 95 5.12 -26.16 15.67
CA THR A 95 3.96 -26.56 16.49
C THR A 95 4.09 -26.10 17.95
N ALA A 96 2.95 -26.03 18.64
CA ALA A 96 2.90 -25.69 20.06
C ALA A 96 3.55 -26.75 20.98
N ALA A 97 3.55 -28.03 20.56
CA ALA A 97 4.25 -29.08 21.29
C ALA A 97 5.78 -28.91 21.23
N GLU A 98 6.33 -28.50 20.08
CA GLU A 98 7.75 -28.19 19.92
C GLU A 98 8.19 -26.93 20.70
N SER A 99 7.26 -25.99 20.93
CA SER A 99 7.57 -24.77 21.67
C SER A 99 7.81 -25.01 23.15
N LYS A 100 7.09 -25.97 23.74
CA LYS A 100 7.16 -26.36 25.16
C LYS A 100 8.41 -27.20 25.52
N LYS A 101 9.07 -27.86 24.56
CA LYS A 101 10.26 -28.71 24.80
C LYS A 101 11.46 -28.02 25.47
N PHE A 102 11.53 -26.69 25.44
CA PHE A 102 12.68 -25.92 25.96
C PHE A 102 12.32 -24.96 27.11
N GLN A 103 11.10 -24.99 27.64
CA GLN A 103 10.67 -24.06 28.71
C GLN A 103 11.37 -24.30 30.07
N GLY A 104 12.08 -25.42 30.25
CA GLY A 104 12.73 -25.78 31.52
C GLY A 104 14.23 -25.49 31.66
N LYS A 105 14.93 -24.99 30.62
CA LYS A 105 16.37 -24.65 30.70
C LYS A 105 16.60 -23.14 30.88
N LYS A 106 15.97 -22.52 31.88
CA LYS A 106 16.49 -21.27 32.46
C LYS A 106 17.66 -21.68 33.36
N ARG A 107 18.90 -21.48 32.89
CA ARG A 107 20.08 -21.63 33.75
C ARG A 107 20.00 -20.53 34.82
N ARG A 108 20.19 -20.92 36.09
CA ARG A 108 20.53 -20.02 37.19
C ARG A 108 21.80 -19.24 36.85
#